data_AF-A0A1W9U6L0-F1
#
_entry.id   AF-A0A1W9U6L0-F1
#
_cell.length_a   1.000
_cell.length_b   1.000
_cell.length_c   1.000
_cell.angle_alpha   90.00
_cell.angle_beta   90.00
_cell.angle_gamma   90.00
#
_symmetry.space_group_name_H-M   'P 1'
#
loop_
_entity.id
_entity.type
_entity.pdbx_description
1 polymer ?
#
loop_
_entity_poly.entity_id
_entity_poly.type
_entity_poly.pdbx_seq_one_letter_code
_entity_poly.pdbx_strand_id
1 'polypeptide(L)'
;MMALSGKAVDKLVFGGLYVVLIALVVWGGSRLINYSLDSRFYKDFLLKWEVCLRAYSVKSGIWPHFSGSNHVEYMDNLNQLISRSGVSLPKSNTGRSYVYRIKKIGEEQDDIFILCFSNRIILYGISKDTFTRIDRFVDGELSKEKGFFTGYLSKDGRTMIGLWRL
;
A
#
# COMPACT_ATOMS: atom_id res chain seq x y z
N MET A 1 51.30 -14.19 -25.15
CA MET A 1 49.87 -13.84 -25.18
C MET A 1 49.11 -15.06 -25.69
N MET A 2 48.41 -15.78 -24.81
CA MET A 2 47.58 -16.92 -25.23
C MET A 2 46.37 -16.37 -25.98
N ALA A 3 46.30 -16.61 -27.28
CA ALA A 3 45.11 -16.34 -28.06
C ALA A 3 43.97 -17.19 -27.48
N LEU A 4 43.01 -16.55 -26.81
CA LEU A 4 41.75 -17.18 -26.42
C LEU A 4 41.13 -17.77 -27.71
N SER A 5 41.08 -19.11 -27.79
CA SER A 5 40.39 -19.82 -28.86
C SER A 5 38.98 -19.25 -29.01
N GLY A 6 38.52 -18.99 -30.24
CA GLY A 6 37.19 -18.42 -30.49
C GLY A 6 36.05 -19.15 -29.77
N LYS A 7 36.21 -20.47 -29.55
CA LYS A 7 35.27 -21.30 -28.77
C LYS A 7 35.18 -20.94 -27.29
N ALA A 8 36.27 -20.44 -26.68
CA ALA A 8 36.30 -19.98 -25.29
C ALA A 8 35.66 -18.59 -25.15
N VAL A 9 35.87 -17.71 -26.14
CA VAL A 9 35.23 -16.38 -26.20
C VAL A 9 33.72 -16.54 -26.38
N ASP A 10 33.28 -17.41 -27.31
CA ASP A 10 31.86 -17.70 -27.52
C ASP A 10 31.20 -18.24 -26.24
N LYS A 11 31.82 -19.19 -25.54
CA LYS A 11 31.29 -19.71 -24.26
C LYS A 11 31.15 -18.62 -23.19
N LEU A 12 32.09 -17.69 -23.10
CA LEU A 12 32.01 -16.56 -22.16
C LEU A 12 30.91 -15.57 -22.56
N VAL A 13 30.75 -15.30 -23.85
CA VAL A 13 29.68 -14.43 -24.38
C VAL A 13 28.31 -15.05 -24.12
N PHE A 14 28.12 -16.34 -24.44
CA PHE A 14 26.88 -17.04 -24.13
C PHE A 14 26.62 -17.11 -22.63
N GLY A 15 27.64 -17.41 -21.81
CA GLY A 15 27.53 -17.41 -20.36
C GLY A 15 27.09 -16.05 -19.81
N GLY A 16 27.70 -14.96 -20.29
CA GLY A 16 27.32 -13.60 -19.93
C GLY A 16 25.88 -13.26 -20.35
N LEU A 17 25.48 -13.64 -21.55
CA LEU A 17 24.10 -13.46 -22.03
C LEU A 17 23.08 -14.19 -21.14
N TYR A 18 23.36 -15.43 -20.73
CA TYR A 18 22.49 -16.16 -19.80
C TYR A 18 22.39 -15.48 -18.44
N VAL A 19 23.49 -14.99 -17.88
CA VAL A 19 23.48 -14.26 -16.60
C VAL A 19 22.64 -12.99 -16.70
N VAL A 20 22.81 -12.20 -17.77
CA VAL A 20 22.01 -10.98 -18.00
C VAL A 20 20.52 -11.32 -18.12
N LEU A 21 20.19 -12.38 -18.88
CA LEU A 21 18.80 -12.80 -19.07
C LEU A 21 18.17 -13.25 -17.75
N ILE A 22 18.89 -14.03 -16.94
CA ILE A 22 18.43 -14.44 -15.59
C ILE A 22 18.21 -13.21 -14.70
N ALA A 23 19.14 -12.26 -14.70
CA ALA A 23 19.01 -11.03 -13.91
C ALA A 23 17.78 -10.21 -14.31
N LEU A 24 17.49 -10.09 -15.62
CA LEU A 24 16.30 -9.41 -16.13
C LEU A 24 15.00 -10.12 -15.72
N VAL A 25 14.97 -11.45 -15.79
CA VAL A 25 13.81 -12.24 -15.37
C VAL A 25 13.55 -12.09 -13.87
N VAL A 26 14.59 -12.19 -13.04
CA VAL A 26 14.47 -12.00 -11.58
C VAL A 26 13.99 -10.59 -11.27
N TRP A 27 14.58 -9.58 -11.90
CA TRP A 27 14.19 -8.18 -11.71
C TRP A 27 12.73 -7.91 -12.12
N GLY A 28 12.32 -8.42 -13.29
CA GLY A 28 10.95 -8.31 -13.78
C GLY A 28 9.96 -9.04 -12.87
N GLY A 29 10.30 -10.24 -12.42
CA GLY A 29 9.51 -11.02 -11.47
C GLY A 29 9.31 -10.28 -10.14
N SER A 30 10.38 -9.75 -9.55
CA SER A 30 10.29 -8.98 -8.30
C SER A 30 9.41 -7.73 -8.46
N ARG A 31 9.53 -7.01 -9.58
CA ARG A 31 8.70 -5.84 -9.90
C ARG A 31 7.20 -6.20 -10.00
N LEU A 32 6.88 -7.31 -10.64
CA LEU A 32 5.50 -7.80 -10.77
C LEU A 32 4.93 -8.23 -9.42
N ILE A 33 5.71 -8.91 -8.59
CA ILE A 33 5.30 -9.30 -7.24
C ILE A 33 5.00 -8.05 -6.41
N ASN A 34 5.91 -7.07 -6.35
CA ASN A 34 5.68 -5.82 -5.62
C ASN A 34 4.44 -5.09 -6.13
N TYR A 35 4.24 -5.04 -7.46
CA TYR A 35 3.02 -4.47 -8.05
C TYR A 35 1.75 -5.19 -7.60
N SER A 36 1.75 -6.52 -7.61
CA SER A 36 0.58 -7.29 -7.19
C SER A 36 0.25 -7.10 -5.71
N LEU A 37 1.26 -6.92 -4.86
CA LEU A 37 1.07 -6.60 -3.45
C LEU A 37 0.38 -5.25 -3.25
N ASP A 38 0.81 -4.21 -3.98
CA ASP A 38 0.16 -2.89 -3.94
C ASP A 38 -1.28 -2.94 -4.48
N SER A 39 -1.49 -3.65 -5.59
CA SER A 39 -2.84 -3.83 -6.12
C SER A 39 -3.74 -4.58 -5.14
N ARG A 40 -3.20 -5.57 -4.42
CA ARG A 40 -3.94 -6.32 -3.41
C ARG A 40 -4.27 -5.43 -2.21
N PHE A 41 -3.30 -4.65 -1.74
CA PHE A 41 -3.54 -3.66 -0.68
C PHE A 41 -4.66 -2.68 -1.06
N TYR A 42 -4.63 -2.13 -2.27
CA TYR A 42 -5.68 -1.22 -2.72
C TYR A 42 -7.05 -1.91 -2.82
N LYS A 43 -7.15 -3.00 -3.59
CA LYS A 43 -8.44 -3.63 -3.92
C LYS A 43 -9.03 -4.43 -2.75
N ASP A 44 -8.21 -5.20 -2.05
CA ASP A 44 -8.69 -6.13 -1.04
C ASP A 44 -8.78 -5.52 0.35
N PHE A 45 -8.14 -4.38 0.58
CA PHE A 45 -8.11 -3.72 1.88
C PHE A 45 -8.69 -2.29 1.83
N LEU A 46 -8.10 -1.38 1.06
CA LEU A 46 -8.52 0.03 1.06
C LEU A 46 -9.95 0.23 0.52
N LEU A 47 -10.28 -0.35 -0.64
CA LEU A 47 -11.64 -0.27 -1.20
C LEU A 47 -12.68 -0.90 -0.26
N LYS A 48 -12.33 -1.98 0.45
CA LYS A 48 -13.25 -2.60 1.41
C LYS A 48 -13.51 -1.69 2.60
N TRP A 49 -12.51 -0.92 3.03
CA TRP A 49 -12.69 0.12 4.04
C TRP A 49 -13.63 1.22 3.58
N GLU A 50 -13.44 1.76 2.37
CA GLU A 50 -14.38 2.73 1.80
C GLU A 50 -15.83 2.19 1.79
N VAL A 51 -16.05 0.98 1.26
CA VAL A 51 -17.37 0.34 1.21
C VAL A 51 -17.95 0.14 2.62
N CYS A 52 -17.12 -0.30 3.57
CA CYS A 52 -17.52 -0.48 4.96
C CYS A 52 -17.99 0.84 5.60
N LEU A 53 -17.21 1.92 5.43
CA LEU A 53 -17.53 3.24 5.99
C LEU A 53 -18.79 3.84 5.34
N ARG A 54 -18.98 3.65 4.04
CA ARG A 54 -20.21 4.06 3.34
C ARG A 54 -21.43 3.29 3.87
N ALA A 55 -21.33 1.96 4.00
CA ALA A 55 -22.40 1.13 4.56
C ALA A 55 -22.73 1.52 6.01
N TYR A 56 -21.69 1.80 6.82
CA TYR A 56 -21.85 2.24 8.20
C TYR A 56 -22.54 3.61 8.31
N SER A 57 -22.14 4.55 7.43
CA SER A 57 -22.72 5.89 7.36
C SER A 57 -24.22 5.84 7.05
N VAL A 58 -24.64 4.93 6.16
CA VAL A 58 -26.05 4.75 5.80
C VAL A 58 -26.85 4.09 6.93
N LYS A 59 -26.27 3.14 7.68
CA LYS A 59 -26.99 2.42 8.74
C LYS A 59 -27.13 3.18 10.05
N SER A 60 -26.04 3.77 10.54
CA SER A 60 -25.99 4.41 11.86
C SER A 60 -25.56 5.86 11.78
N GLY A 61 -24.50 6.15 11.02
CA GLY A 61 -23.98 7.52 10.87
C GLY A 61 -23.43 8.16 12.14
N ILE A 62 -23.31 7.43 13.25
CA ILE A 62 -22.80 7.95 14.54
C ILE A 62 -21.29 7.75 14.60
N TRP A 63 -20.52 8.83 14.48
CA TRP A 63 -19.06 8.74 14.52
C TRP A 63 -18.52 8.96 15.93
N PRO A 64 -17.50 8.19 16.37
CA PRO A 64 -16.85 8.47 17.64
C PRO A 64 -16.15 9.84 17.58
N HIS A 65 -16.08 10.53 18.71
CA HIS A 65 -15.33 11.78 18.82
C HIS A 65 -13.82 11.48 18.77
N PHE A 66 -13.07 12.29 18.03
CA PHE A 66 -11.61 12.17 17.95
C PHE A 66 -10.95 13.36 18.63
N SER A 67 -10.24 13.09 19.74
CA SER A 67 -9.53 14.10 20.53
C SER A 67 -8.15 14.49 19.98
N GLY A 68 -7.65 13.79 18.95
CA GLY A 68 -6.35 14.05 18.33
C GLY A 68 -5.15 13.37 19.00
N SER A 69 -5.32 12.70 20.14
CA SER A 69 -4.20 12.13 20.91
C SER A 69 -4.01 10.62 20.75
N ASN A 70 -5.10 9.85 20.60
CA ASN A 70 -5.04 8.39 20.56
C ASN A 70 -5.76 7.80 19.33
N HIS A 71 -5.00 7.56 18.27
CA HIS A 71 -5.52 7.04 17.01
C HIS A 71 -6.02 5.59 17.14
N VAL A 72 -5.35 4.78 17.97
CA VAL A 72 -5.66 3.36 18.16
C VAL A 72 -6.99 3.20 18.88
N GLU A 73 -7.15 3.89 20.00
CA GLU A 73 -8.41 3.89 20.77
C GLU A 73 -9.59 4.40 19.93
N TYR A 74 -9.37 5.45 19.15
CA TYR A 74 -10.38 5.94 18.21
C TYR A 74 -10.82 4.86 17.22
N MET A 75 -9.86 4.17 16.59
CA MET A 75 -10.17 3.12 15.61
C MET A 75 -10.79 1.89 16.27
N ASP A 76 -10.39 1.53 17.49
CA ASP A 76 -11.02 0.45 18.25
C ASP A 76 -12.48 0.78 18.57
N ASN A 77 -12.77 2.02 18.99
CA ASN A 77 -14.14 2.50 19.22
C ASN A 77 -14.97 2.49 17.93
N LEU A 78 -14.40 2.98 16.82
CA LEU A 78 -15.05 2.95 15.51
C LEU A 78 -15.37 1.51 15.08
N ASN A 79 -14.42 0.59 15.21
CA ASN A 79 -14.62 -0.83 14.91
C ASN A 79 -15.76 -1.45 15.71
N GLN A 80 -15.85 -1.14 17.01
CA GLN A 80 -16.94 -1.61 17.87
C GLN A 80 -18.29 -1.09 17.39
N LEU A 81 -18.37 0.20 17.05
CA LEU A 81 -19.61 0.81 16.56
C LEU A 81 -20.05 0.24 15.20
N ILE A 82 -19.11 0.06 14.26
CA ILE A 82 -19.36 -0.59 12.97
C ILE A 82 -19.89 -2.01 13.19
N SER A 83 -19.24 -2.79 14.05
CA SER A 83 -19.64 -4.16 14.34
C SER A 83 -21.04 -4.24 14.97
N ARG A 84 -21.35 -3.33 15.91
CA ARG A 84 -22.68 -3.23 16.55
C ARG A 84 -23.79 -2.85 15.56
N SER A 85 -23.48 -2.12 14.50
CA SER A 85 -24.42 -1.79 13.43
C SER A 85 -24.70 -2.96 12.45
N GLY A 86 -24.04 -4.11 12.65
CA GLY A 86 -24.14 -5.26 11.77
C GLY A 86 -23.50 -5.02 10.40
N VAL A 87 -22.45 -4.20 10.34
CA VAL A 87 -21.57 -4.05 9.16
C VAL A 87 -20.31 -4.84 9.41
N SER A 88 -19.89 -5.65 8.43
CA SER A 88 -18.66 -6.44 8.54
C SER A 88 -17.43 -5.56 8.38
N LEU A 89 -16.48 -5.68 9.32
CA LEU A 89 -15.19 -5.02 9.21
C LEU A 89 -14.31 -5.67 8.12
N PRO A 90 -13.53 -4.87 7.37
CA PRO A 90 -12.53 -5.39 6.45
C PRO A 90 -11.49 -6.24 7.19
N LYS A 91 -11.09 -7.33 6.55
CA LYS A 91 -10.01 -8.19 7.08
C LYS A 91 -8.66 -7.55 6.77
N SER A 92 -7.78 -7.57 7.75
CA SER A 92 -6.37 -7.28 7.57
C SER A 92 -5.53 -8.55 7.63
N ASN A 93 -4.28 -8.47 7.16
CA ASN A 93 -3.25 -9.48 7.39
C ASN A 93 -2.49 -9.30 8.72
N THR A 94 -2.99 -8.43 9.59
CA THR A 94 -2.53 -8.26 10.98
C THR A 94 -3.65 -8.59 11.97
N GLY A 95 -3.34 -8.57 13.27
CA GLY A 95 -4.36 -8.73 14.32
C GLY A 95 -5.31 -7.54 14.47
N ARG A 96 -5.10 -6.43 13.73
CA ARG A 96 -5.92 -5.22 13.78
C ARG A 96 -6.51 -4.91 12.41
N SER A 97 -7.82 -4.68 12.31
CA SER A 97 -8.51 -4.42 11.03
C SER A 97 -8.02 -3.16 10.32
N TYR A 98 -7.47 -2.20 11.05
CA TYR A 98 -7.00 -0.89 10.56
C TYR A 98 -5.48 -0.81 10.39
N VAL A 99 -4.75 -1.92 10.51
CA VAL A 99 -3.31 -1.97 10.21
C VAL A 99 -3.06 -3.02 9.16
N TYR A 100 -2.46 -2.67 8.03
CA TYR A 100 -2.09 -3.61 6.97
C TYR A 100 -0.59 -3.63 6.75
N ARG A 101 -0.03 -4.82 6.54
CA ARG A 101 1.41 -5.02 6.39
C ARG A 101 1.77 -5.36 4.94
N ILE A 102 2.63 -4.58 4.31
CA ILE A 102 3.19 -4.92 2.99
C ILE A 102 4.67 -5.25 3.14
N LYS A 103 5.06 -6.42 2.65
CA LYS A 103 6.47 -6.84 2.60
C LYS A 103 6.88 -7.02 1.14
N LYS A 104 7.41 -5.95 0.55
CA LYS A 104 7.93 -5.94 -0.83
C LYS A 104 9.31 -6.60 -0.89
N ILE A 105 9.63 -7.20 -2.04
CA ILE A 105 10.96 -7.78 -2.29
C ILE A 105 11.96 -6.64 -2.42
N GLY A 106 13.02 -6.68 -1.59
CA GLY A 106 14.11 -5.71 -1.61
C GLY A 106 13.82 -4.37 -0.93
N GLU A 107 12.69 -4.25 -0.22
CA GLU A 107 12.29 -3.05 0.51
C GLU A 107 12.03 -3.36 1.98
N GLU A 108 12.04 -2.32 2.82
CA GLU A 108 11.59 -2.44 4.21
C GLU A 108 10.08 -2.75 4.26
N GLN A 109 9.66 -3.30 5.39
CA GLN A 109 8.26 -3.64 5.59
C GLN A 109 7.44 -2.38 5.89
N ASP A 110 6.38 -2.15 5.13
CA ASP A 110 5.42 -1.07 5.36
C ASP A 110 4.34 -1.57 6.34
N ASP A 111 4.34 -1.07 7.58
CA ASP A 111 3.24 -1.25 8.54
C ASP A 111 2.29 -0.05 8.44
N ILE A 112 1.25 -0.21 7.62
CA ILE A 112 0.36 0.86 7.21
C ILE A 112 -0.82 0.96 8.18
N PHE A 113 -0.91 2.06 8.92
CA PHE A 113 -2.04 2.36 9.78
C PHE A 113 -3.05 3.25 9.04
N ILE A 114 -4.33 2.91 9.11
CA ILE A 114 -5.40 3.75 8.56
C ILE A 114 -6.20 4.41 9.67
N LEU A 115 -6.56 5.67 9.45
CA LEU A 115 -7.44 6.45 10.31
C LEU A 115 -8.67 6.87 9.52
N CYS A 116 -9.83 6.37 9.92
CA CYS A 116 -11.07 6.52 9.16
C CYS A 116 -11.98 7.58 9.79
N PHE A 117 -12.40 8.55 9.00
CA PHE A 117 -13.42 9.55 9.38
C PHE A 117 -14.61 9.46 8.43
N SER A 118 -15.66 10.23 8.71
CA SER A 118 -16.90 10.23 7.94
C SER A 118 -16.75 10.57 6.47
N ASN A 119 -15.75 11.39 6.12
CA ASN A 119 -15.55 11.89 4.76
C ASN A 119 -14.14 11.65 4.22
N ARG A 120 -13.29 10.94 4.96
CA ARG A 120 -11.89 10.73 4.56
C ARG A 120 -11.25 9.54 5.27
N ILE A 121 -10.24 8.97 4.63
CA ILE A 121 -9.31 8.00 5.21
C ILE A 121 -7.91 8.61 5.18
N ILE A 122 -7.18 8.54 6.29
CA ILE A 122 -5.77 8.94 6.36
C ILE A 122 -4.92 7.68 6.47
N LEU A 123 -3.92 7.55 5.60
CA LEU A 123 -2.96 6.44 5.56
C LEU A 123 -1.62 6.92 6.12
N TYR A 124 -1.10 6.21 7.11
CA TYR A 124 0.20 6.49 7.73
C TYR A 124 1.18 5.35 7.42
N GLY A 125 2.45 5.68 7.21
CA GLY A 125 3.51 4.67 7.07
C GLY A 125 3.56 3.99 5.71
N ILE A 126 3.04 4.63 4.66
CA ILE A 126 3.14 4.10 3.29
C ILE A 126 4.46 4.53 2.65
N SER A 127 5.16 3.63 1.96
CA SER A 127 6.32 4.01 1.15
C SER A 127 5.92 4.92 -0.01
N LYS A 128 6.89 5.68 -0.54
CA LYS A 128 6.68 6.59 -1.68
C LYS A 128 6.18 5.88 -2.93
N ASP A 129 6.65 4.65 -3.19
CA ASP A 129 6.18 3.83 -4.31
C ASP A 129 4.71 3.42 -4.11
N THR A 130 4.37 2.93 -2.92
CA THR A 130 2.99 2.58 -2.54
C THR A 130 2.06 3.80 -2.68
N PHE A 131 2.47 4.98 -2.18
CA PHE A 131 1.72 6.23 -2.34
C PHE A 131 1.43 6.53 -3.81
N THR A 132 2.46 6.50 -4.66
CA THR A 132 2.37 6.83 -6.09
C THR A 132 1.40 5.89 -6.82
N ARG A 133 1.32 4.63 -6.40
CA ARG A 133 0.41 3.66 -6.99
C ARG A 133 -1.03 3.88 -6.56
N ILE A 134 -1.25 4.16 -5.28
CA ILE A 134 -2.60 4.48 -4.77
C ILE A 134 -3.13 5.74 -5.47
N ASP A 135 -2.31 6.79 -5.56
CA ASP A 135 -2.61 8.03 -6.28
C ASP A 135 -3.10 7.73 -7.70
N ARG A 136 -2.34 6.91 -8.44
CA ARG A 136 -2.72 6.48 -9.79
C ARG A 136 -4.00 5.62 -9.81
N PHE A 137 -4.21 4.75 -8.83
CA PHE A 137 -5.42 3.93 -8.77
C PHE A 137 -6.68 4.74 -8.46
N VAL A 138 -6.56 5.78 -7.64
CA VAL A 138 -7.68 6.64 -7.23
C VAL A 138 -7.97 7.71 -8.28
N ASP A 139 -6.95 8.44 -8.74
CA ASP A 139 -7.12 9.65 -9.56
C ASP A 139 -6.77 9.45 -11.03
N GLY A 140 -6.21 8.30 -11.42
CA GLY A 140 -5.81 7.98 -12.80
C GLY A 140 -4.54 8.71 -13.27
N GLU A 141 -4.28 9.92 -12.80
CA GLU A 141 -3.09 10.73 -13.06
C GLU A 141 -2.27 10.97 -11.79
N LEU A 142 -0.96 11.17 -11.94
CA LEU A 142 -0.07 11.41 -10.80
C LEU A 142 -0.08 12.88 -10.39
N SER A 143 -0.71 13.19 -9.26
CA SER A 143 -0.80 14.56 -8.74
C SER A 143 -0.94 14.57 -7.22
N LYS A 144 0.18 14.80 -6.52
CA LYS A 144 0.24 14.76 -5.04
C LYS A 144 -0.62 15.82 -4.33
N GLU A 145 -0.99 16.89 -5.04
CA GLU A 145 -1.64 18.08 -4.50
C GLU A 145 -3.08 18.27 -5.00
N LYS A 146 -3.51 17.49 -5.99
CA LYS A 146 -4.84 17.61 -6.61
C LYS A 146 -5.37 16.22 -6.90
N GLY A 147 -6.61 15.96 -6.49
CA GLY A 147 -7.25 14.67 -6.63
C GLY A 147 -8.08 14.32 -5.39
N PHE A 148 -8.64 13.12 -5.40
CA PHE A 148 -9.27 12.52 -4.23
C PHE A 148 -8.22 11.92 -3.29
N PHE A 149 -7.05 11.53 -3.81
CA PHE A 149 -5.90 11.13 -3.01
C PHE A 149 -4.83 12.21 -3.03
N THR A 150 -4.36 12.62 -1.86
CA THR A 150 -3.31 13.63 -1.70
C THR A 150 -2.35 13.20 -0.60
N GLY A 151 -1.19 13.81 -0.47
CA GLY A 151 -0.32 13.47 0.65
C GLY A 151 0.97 14.26 0.74
N TYR A 152 1.66 14.04 1.84
CA TYR A 152 2.90 14.73 2.18
C TYR A 152 3.89 13.78 2.85
N LEU A 153 5.16 14.17 2.87
CA LEU A 153 6.21 13.39 3.51
C LEU A 153 6.04 13.42 5.03
N SER A 154 6.15 12.27 5.66
CA SER A 154 6.14 12.16 7.12
C SER A 154 7.35 12.86 7.74
N LYS A 155 7.28 13.16 9.04
CA LYS A 155 8.36 13.80 9.79
C LYS A 155 9.65 12.97 9.82
N ASP A 156 9.53 11.66 9.63
CA ASP A 156 10.67 10.74 9.51
C ASP A 156 11.47 10.89 8.20
N GLY A 157 10.92 11.61 7.21
CA GLY A 157 11.52 11.82 5.89
C GLY A 157 11.54 10.56 5.00
N ARG A 158 10.99 9.43 5.46
CA ARG A 158 11.06 8.12 4.79
C ARG A 158 9.70 7.65 4.28
N THR A 159 8.66 7.86 5.07
CA THR A 159 7.30 7.43 4.75
C THR A 159 6.44 8.60 4.29
N MET A 160 5.35 8.30 3.60
CA MET A 160 4.34 9.27 3.20
C MET A 160 3.11 9.15 4.11
N ILE A 161 2.41 10.25 4.27
CA ILE A 161 1.06 10.29 4.83
C ILE A 161 0.10 10.62 3.70
N GLY A 162 -0.84 9.72 3.43
CA GLY A 162 -1.87 9.89 2.41
C GLY A 162 -3.20 10.31 3.01
N LEU A 163 -3.92 11.19 2.34
CA LEU A 163 -5.29 11.57 2.66
C LEU A 163 -6.16 11.25 1.45
N TRP A 164 -7.12 10.37 1.67
CA TRP A 164 -8.13 9.98 0.69
C TRP A 164 -9.49 10.56 1.07
N ARG A 165 -10.08 11.37 0.19
CA ARG A 165 -11.43 11.91 0.36
C ARG A 165 -12.45 10.92 -0.21
N LEU A 166 -13.49 10.62 0.57
CA LEU A 166 -14.53 9.63 0.25
C LEU A 166 -15.79 10.25 -0.36
#